data_AF-A0A0Q9S474-F1
#
_entry.id   AF-A0A0Q9S474-F1
#
_cell.length_a   1.000
_cell.length_b   1.000
_cell.length_c   1.000
_cell.angle_alpha   90.00
_cell.angle_beta   90.00
_cell.angle_gamma   90.00
#
_symmetry.space_group_name_H-M   'P 1'
#
loop_
_entity.id
_entity.type
_entity.pdbx_description
1 polymer ?
#
loop_
_entity_poly.entity_id
_entity_poly.type
_entity_poly.pdbx_seq_one_letter_code
_entity_poly.pdbx_strand_id
1 'polypeptide(L)'
;MTISPLPRHGDVIVGRDVAGRTLRISGHPEAGRVVLSIWQDTVCRATLRLAPEDVPQFVEMLTRTAISQSDDDVRDLGTAG
;
A
#
# COMPACT_ATOMS: atom_id res chain seq x y z
N MET A 1 2.19 20.20 -23.99
CA MET A 1 2.36 19.18 -22.93
C MET A 1 1.67 19.72 -21.68
N THR A 2 0.42 19.32 -21.45
CA THR A 2 -0.37 19.81 -20.31
C THR A 2 0.00 19.00 -19.07
N ILE A 3 0.74 19.63 -18.17
CA ILE A 3 0.99 19.10 -16.82
C ILE A 3 -0.33 19.25 -16.06
N SER A 4 -1.05 18.16 -15.85
CA SER A 4 -2.21 18.16 -14.96
C SER A 4 -1.69 18.35 -13.53
N PRO A 5 -2.19 19.34 -12.76
CA PRO A 5 -1.82 19.47 -11.36
C PRO A 5 -2.16 18.17 -10.63
N LEU A 6 -1.25 17.69 -9.78
CA LEU A 6 -1.44 16.48 -8.99
C LEU A 6 -2.69 16.67 -8.10
N PRO A 7 -3.74 15.85 -8.24
CA PRO A 7 -4.87 15.90 -7.32
C PRO A 7 -4.39 15.66 -5.89
N ARG A 8 -4.76 16.58 -4.98
CA ARG A 8 -4.33 16.61 -3.57
C ARG A 8 -5.14 15.64 -2.70
N HIS A 9 -5.23 14.38 -3.11
CA HIS A 9 -5.71 13.30 -2.24
C HIS A 9 -4.67 12.20 -2.30
N GLY A 10 -3.61 12.38 -1.52
CA GLY A 10 -2.50 11.44 -1.50
C GLY A 10 -1.71 11.56 -0.22
N ASP A 11 -1.10 10.45 0.16
CA ASP A 11 -0.29 10.33 1.37
C ASP A 11 1.00 9.58 1.03
N VAL A 12 2.00 9.72 1.90
CA VAL A 12 3.33 9.13 1.74
C VAL A 12 3.69 8.35 2.99
N ILE A 13 4.00 7.07 2.81
CA ILE A 13 4.47 6.17 3.85
C ILE A 13 5.97 5.95 3.65
N VAL A 14 6.77 6.16 4.70
CA VAL A 14 8.21 5.87 4.68
C VAL A 14 8.43 4.39 4.99
N GLY A 15 9.12 3.71 4.07
CA GLY A 15 9.54 2.33 4.24
C GLY A 15 10.59 2.21 5.34
N ARG A 16 10.51 1.14 6.14
CA ARG A 16 11.45 0.87 7.24
C ARG A 16 12.54 -0.13 6.87
N ASP A 17 12.38 -0.79 5.73
CA ASP A 17 13.26 -1.84 5.20
C ASP A 17 14.50 -1.26 4.52
N VAL A 18 14.35 -0.18 3.75
CA VAL A 18 15.43 0.44 2.98
C VAL A 18 15.36 1.95 3.12
N ALA A 19 16.49 2.60 3.48
CA ALA A 19 16.57 4.06 3.54
C ALA A 19 16.20 4.70 2.20
N GLY A 20 15.42 5.78 2.24
CA GLY A 20 14.94 6.47 1.03
C GLY A 20 13.77 5.75 0.32
N ARG A 21 13.31 4.60 0.83
CA ARG A 21 12.13 3.90 0.31
C ARG A 21 10.85 4.61 0.78
N THR A 22 9.96 4.94 -0.16
CA THR A 22 8.62 5.45 0.18
C THR A 22 7.54 4.80 -0.69
N LEU A 23 6.35 4.63 -0.12
CA LEU A 23 5.12 4.32 -0.85
C LEU A 23 4.28 5.59 -0.92
N ARG A 24 3.91 6.01 -2.13
CA ARG A 24 3.00 7.14 -2.35
C ARG A 24 1.66 6.62 -2.84
N ILE A 25 0.60 7.14 -2.24
CA ILE A 25 -0.79 6.87 -2.62
C ILE A 25 -1.33 8.16 -3.24
N SER A 26 -1.97 8.09 -4.40
CA SER A 26 -2.52 9.27 -5.08
C SER A 26 -3.83 8.94 -5.79
N GLY A 27 -4.92 9.59 -5.37
CA GLY A 27 -6.24 9.47 -5.99
C GLY A 27 -6.40 10.44 -7.16
N HIS A 28 -6.90 9.93 -8.29
CA HIS A 28 -7.21 10.67 -9.51
C HIS A 28 -8.69 10.50 -9.85
N PRO A 29 -9.61 11.20 -9.16
CA PRO A 29 -11.06 11.04 -9.38
C PRO A 29 -11.45 11.37 -10.83
N GLU A 30 -10.81 12.37 -11.45
CA GLU A 30 -11.02 12.77 -12.84
C GLU A 30 -10.67 11.67 -13.84
N ALA A 31 -9.81 10.74 -13.44
CA ALA A 31 -9.34 9.64 -14.26
C ALA A 31 -9.75 8.27 -13.70
N GLY A 32 -10.68 8.24 -12.73
CA GLY A 32 -11.27 7.04 -12.16
C GLY A 32 -10.22 6.03 -11.67
N ARG A 33 -9.21 6.46 -10.91
CA ARG A 33 -8.17 5.54 -10.41
C ARG A 33 -7.50 6.01 -9.12
N VAL A 34 -6.93 5.07 -8.39
CA VAL A 34 -5.95 5.29 -7.33
C VAL A 34 -4.59 4.74 -7.79
N VAL A 35 -3.51 5.48 -7.55
CA VAL A 35 -2.15 5.09 -7.94
C VAL A 35 -1.34 4.83 -6.68
N LEU A 36 -0.80 3.63 -6.58
CA LEU A 36 0.20 3.23 -5.60
C LEU A 36 1.56 3.23 -6.29
N SER A 37 2.55 3.94 -5.76
CA SER A 37 3.87 3.98 -6.37
C SER A 37 4.97 3.84 -5.34
N ILE A 38 5.94 2.98 -5.62
CA ILE A 38 7.11 2.75 -4.77
C ILE A 38 8.26 3.58 -5.32
N TRP A 39 8.87 4.38 -4.47
CA TRP A 39 9.98 5.26 -4.81
C TRP A 39 11.22 4.90 -4.01
N GLN A 40 12.37 4.97 -4.66
CA GLN A 40 13.68 4.97 -4.04
C GLN A 40 14.28 6.35 -4.29
N ASP A 41 14.32 7.18 -3.26
CA ASP A 41 14.71 8.59 -3.36
C ASP A 41 13.83 9.32 -4.39
N THR A 42 14.41 9.70 -5.53
CA THR A 42 13.73 10.40 -6.63
C THR A 42 13.28 9.48 -7.77
N VAL A 43 13.56 8.17 -7.68
CA VAL A 43 13.30 7.22 -8.76
C VAL A 43 12.08 6.36 -8.43
N CYS A 44 11.05 6.42 -9.28
CA CYS A 44 9.93 5.50 -9.19
C CYS A 44 10.37 4.10 -9.64
N ARG A 45 10.24 3.12 -8.74
CA ARG A 45 10.65 1.73 -8.95
C ARG A 45 9.49 0.83 -9.39
N ALA A 46 8.28 1.13 -8.94
CA ALA A 46 7.08 0.39 -9.31
C ALA A 46 5.84 1.29 -9.23
N THR A 47 4.85 1.01 -10.07
CA THR A 47 3.54 1.67 -10.04
C THR A 47 2.44 0.63 -10.23
N LEU A 48 1.42 0.70 -9.40
CA LEU A 48 0.17 -0.05 -9.53
C LEU A 48 -0.99 0.95 -9.62
N ARG A 49 -1.91 0.70 -10.55
CA ARG A 49 -3.15 1.48 -10.69
C ARG A 49 -4.30 0.59 -10.26
N LEU A 50 -5.11 1.08 -9.34
CA LEU A 50 -6.34 0.44 -8.89
C LEU A 50 -7.53 1.22 -9.41
N ALA A 51 -8.58 0.50 -9.79
CA ALA A 51 -9.88 1.12 -9.95
C ALA A 51 -10.44 1.49 -8.56
N PRO A 52 -11.24 2.55 -8.42
CA PRO A 52 -11.82 2.95 -7.13
C PRO A 52 -12.61 1.83 -6.44
N GLU A 53 -13.28 0.97 -7.22
CA GLU A 53 -14.05 -0.18 -6.76
C GLU A 53 -13.18 -1.30 -6.14
N ASP A 54 -11.90 -1.39 -6.50
CA ASP A 54 -10.97 -2.39 -5.96
C ASP A 54 -10.36 -1.96 -4.61
N VAL A 55 -10.42 -0.66 -4.29
CA VAL A 55 -9.78 -0.07 -3.10
C VAL A 55 -10.30 -0.69 -1.79
N PRO A 56 -11.63 -0.89 -1.59
CA PRO A 56 -12.13 -1.52 -0.37
C PRO A 56 -11.56 -2.94 -0.16
N GLN A 57 -11.53 -3.76 -1.22
CA GLN A 57 -10.98 -5.11 -1.15
C GLN A 57 -9.47 -5.08 -0.87
N PHE A 58 -8.73 -4.16 -1.50
CA PHE A 58 -7.31 -3.96 -1.22
C PHE A 58 -7.05 -3.62 0.25
N VAL A 59 -7.84 -2.69 0.83
CA VAL A 59 -7.72 -2.31 2.25
C VAL A 59 -8.06 -3.47 3.16
N GLU A 60 -9.13 -4.22 2.88
CA GLU A 60 -9.50 -5.42 3.64
C GLU A 60 -8.35 -6.45 3.67
N MET A 61 -7.78 -6.75 2.49
CA MET A 61 -6.65 -7.67 2.39
C MET A 61 -5.44 -7.16 3.17
N LEU A 62 -5.10 -5.87 3.04
CA LEU A 62 -4.00 -5.24 3.75
C LEU A 62 -4.18 -5.37 5.28
N THR A 63 -5.35 -5.00 5.79
CA THR A 63 -5.69 -5.10 7.22
C THR A 63 -5.62 -6.54 7.72
N ARG A 64 -6.20 -7.49 6.97
CA ARG A 64 -6.15 -8.92 7.31
C ARG A 64 -4.72 -9.43 7.42
N THR A 65 -3.85 -9.08 6.47
CA THR A 65 -2.43 -9.50 6.48
C THR A 65 -1.63 -8.91 7.63
N ALA A 66 -1.98 -7.71 8.11
CA ALA A 66 -1.29 -7.07 9.22
C ALA A 66 -1.65 -7.68 10.60
N ILE A 67 -2.88 -8.20 10.75
CA ILE A 67 -3.41 -8.69 12.03
C ILE A 67 -3.20 -10.21 12.20
N SER A 68 -3.12 -10.97 11.11
CA SER A 68 -3.05 -12.45 11.13
C SER A 68 -1.71 -13.03 11.63
N GLN A 69 -0.78 -12.23 12.12
CA GLN A 69 0.53 -12.69 12.62
C GLN A 69 0.48 -13.18 14.09
N SER A 70 -0.63 -12.95 14.82
CA SER A 70 -0.70 -13.18 16.27
C SER A 70 -1.37 -14.51 16.71
N ASP A 71 -1.99 -15.26 15.79
CA ASP A 71 -2.74 -16.49 16.15
C ASP A 71 -2.00 -17.81 15.83
N ASP A 72 -0.87 -17.77 15.13
CA ASP A 72 -0.12 -18.99 14.75
C ASP A 72 0.85 -19.47 15.85
N ASP A 73 1.24 -18.61 16.80
CA ASP A 73 2.23 -18.94 17.86
C ASP A 73 1.65 -19.75 19.03
N VAL A 74 0.31 -19.87 19.13
CA VAL A 74 -0.36 -20.55 20.27
C VAL A 74 -0.62 -22.04 19.98
N ARG A 75 -0.47 -22.52 18.74
CA ARG A 75 -0.81 -23.91 18.38
C ARG A 75 0.32 -24.93 18.53
N ASP A 76 1.56 -24.52 18.82
CA ASP A 76 2.71 -25.44 18.92
C ASP A 76 3.12 -25.82 20.37
N LEU A 77 2.47 -25.25 21.40
CA LEU A 77 2.74 -25.60 22.81
C LEU A 77 1.73 -26.58 23.43
N GLY A 78 0.78 -27.10 22.63
CA GLY A 78 -0.36 -27.90 23.14
C GLY A 78 -0.29 -29.41 22.92
N THR A 79 0.83 -30.01 22.50
CA THR A 79 0.93 -31.47 22.29
C THR A 79 2.19 -32.09 22.89
N ALA A 80 2.43 -31.81 24.15
CA ALA A 80 3.21 -32.69 25.02
C ALA A 80 2.31 -33.13 26.18
N GLY A 81 1.54 -34.18 25.93
CA GLY A 81 0.93 -35.01 26.99
C GLY A 81 1.92 -36.03 27.52
#